data_AF-A0A4U8YUN5-F1
#
_entry.id   AF-A0A4U8YUN5-F1
#
_cell.length_a   1.000
_cell.length_b   1.000
_cell.length_c   1.000
_cell.angle_alpha   90.00
_cell.angle_beta   90.00
_cell.angle_gamma   90.00
#
_symmetry.space_group_name_H-M   'P 1'
#
loop_
_entity.id
_entity.type
_entity.pdbx_description
1 polymer ?
#
loop_
_entity_poly.entity_id
_entity_poly.type
_entity_poly.pdbx_seq_one_letter_code
_entity_poly.pdbx_strand_id
1 'polypeptide(L)'
;MGFVESLLDQSWNDFHLILVDDGSTDGTKEMVSERIKKLTVITGSGSWWWAGCLQKGFEWLKKKNIPGDDTVLIINDDVHIEPDFLEKGISVLHGSKRSILLAQSQSTPGAPSFETGIHVNTKKFTFDIASAPEKINCLSTRGLFLRWKDFQEIGDFHPIILPHYWSDYEFTMRAHRKGYALITSPSVSLVPMLHDTGRQGLDYSGNYACFLKSVFSIKTIMHPLYTASFVLLTSPLKWLPLNLMRVACKTVLINLKYPLTKLRAMLLSMRIKKISKKASCGYRVIIGANTTRYPGWIATDYPELDITNPKQINNYFPKDSVEVFLAEHVFEHLNIKQLTMALNNCKAHLSKGGHIRIAVPDGFHPDEEYINQVRPGGWGVGSSDHKALYNYKTLTGILEKVGFQVQLLEWFDEKAKFHFVDWKRESGFVKRSSRYDERNRNRTLAYTSLIVDAVKP
;
A
#
# COMPACT_ATOMS: atom_id res chain seq x y z
N MET A 1 3.58 -16.06 -10.38
CA MET A 1 4.68 -16.96 -10.00
C MET A 1 5.01 -16.64 -8.54
N GLY A 2 5.07 -17.63 -7.65
CA GLY A 2 5.32 -17.38 -6.21
C GLY A 2 6.80 -17.16 -5.90
N PHE A 3 7.12 -16.63 -4.72
CA PHE A 3 8.50 -16.31 -4.31
C PHE A 3 9.45 -17.52 -4.41
N VAL A 4 9.00 -18.70 -3.97
CA VAL A 4 9.78 -19.95 -4.01
C VAL A 4 10.20 -20.31 -5.44
N GLU A 5 9.33 -20.12 -6.43
CA GLU A 5 9.65 -20.38 -7.83
C GLU A 5 10.72 -19.41 -8.33
N SER A 6 10.57 -18.11 -8.03
CA SER A 6 11.59 -17.13 -8.41
C SER A 6 12.93 -17.35 -7.71
N LEU A 7 12.94 -17.96 -6.51
CA LEU A 7 14.16 -18.31 -5.80
C LEU A 7 14.85 -19.54 -6.43
N LEU A 8 14.09 -20.50 -6.95
CA LEU A 8 14.62 -21.67 -7.66
C LEU A 8 15.20 -21.32 -9.03
N ASP A 9 14.68 -20.26 -9.66
CA ASP A 9 15.12 -19.78 -10.97
C ASP A 9 16.42 -18.93 -10.91
N GLN A 10 17.05 -18.78 -9.74
CA GLN A 10 18.22 -17.94 -9.60
C GLN A 10 19.46 -18.52 -10.31
N SER A 11 20.21 -17.66 -11.02
CA SER A 11 21.51 -17.99 -11.63
C SER A 11 22.53 -18.37 -10.55
N TRP A 12 22.46 -17.71 -9.39
CA TRP A 12 23.28 -18.00 -8.23
C TRP A 12 22.64 -19.09 -7.35
N ASN A 13 23.21 -20.29 -7.38
CA ASN A 13 22.65 -21.47 -6.71
C ASN A 13 23.28 -21.78 -5.34
N ASP A 14 24.32 -21.03 -4.94
CA ASP A 14 24.95 -21.22 -3.62
C ASP A 14 24.31 -20.32 -2.57
N PHE A 15 23.11 -20.69 -2.14
CA PHE A 15 22.39 -20.06 -1.05
C PHE A 15 21.80 -21.10 -0.09
N HIS A 16 21.47 -20.66 1.13
CA HIS A 16 20.74 -21.45 2.11
C HIS A 16 19.51 -20.65 2.56
N LEU A 17 18.31 -21.21 2.37
CA LEU A 17 17.07 -20.56 2.77
C LEU A 17 16.80 -20.82 4.26
N ILE A 18 16.59 -19.75 5.02
CA ILE A 18 16.04 -19.82 6.38
C ILE A 18 14.58 -19.38 6.30
N LEU A 19 13.67 -20.35 6.28
CA LEU A 19 12.24 -20.10 6.36
C LEU A 19 11.84 -19.95 7.83
N VAL A 20 11.41 -18.75 8.22
CA VAL A 20 10.81 -18.53 9.54
C VAL A 20 9.29 -18.58 9.41
N ASP A 21 8.72 -19.73 9.74
CA ASP A 21 7.28 -19.99 9.66
C ASP A 21 6.62 -19.73 11.02
N ASP A 22 6.14 -18.51 11.23
CA ASP A 22 5.44 -18.14 12.46
C ASP A 22 3.94 -18.44 12.34
N GLY A 23 3.59 -19.72 12.36
CA GLY A 23 2.21 -20.18 12.53
C GLY A 23 1.36 -20.27 11.25
N SER A 24 1.96 -20.56 10.10
CA SER A 24 1.20 -20.86 8.87
C SER A 24 0.36 -22.13 9.03
N THR A 25 -0.81 -22.15 8.39
CA THR A 25 -1.77 -23.29 8.45
C THR A 25 -2.19 -23.79 7.07
N ASP A 26 -1.55 -23.28 6.02
CA ASP A 26 -1.93 -23.47 4.62
C ASP A 26 -1.01 -24.44 3.84
N GLY A 27 -0.11 -25.13 4.55
CA GLY A 27 0.83 -26.07 3.94
C GLY A 27 2.12 -25.41 3.43
N THR A 28 2.39 -24.14 3.76
CA THR A 28 3.59 -23.41 3.33
C THR A 28 4.88 -24.17 3.66
N LYS A 29 5.00 -24.68 4.89
CA LYS A 29 6.18 -25.42 5.34
C LYS A 29 6.45 -26.66 4.47
N GLU A 30 5.42 -27.45 4.23
CA GLU A 30 5.49 -28.68 3.44
C GLU A 30 5.90 -28.35 2.01
N MET A 31 5.24 -27.36 1.40
CA MET A 31 5.53 -26.91 0.03
C MET A 31 6.99 -26.45 -0.14
N VAL A 32 7.52 -25.65 0.79
CA VAL A 32 8.92 -25.19 0.72
C VAL A 32 9.90 -26.34 0.95
N SER A 33 9.60 -27.23 1.89
CA SER A 33 10.46 -28.37 2.23
C SER A 33 10.60 -29.39 1.10
N GLU A 34 9.55 -29.55 0.29
CA GLU A 34 9.59 -30.42 -0.90
C GLU A 34 10.44 -29.83 -2.04
N ARG A 35 10.52 -28.50 -2.12
CA ARG A 35 11.13 -27.79 -3.26
C ARG A 35 12.56 -27.32 -3.02
N ILE A 36 12.90 -26.87 -1.81
CA ILE A 36 14.20 -26.27 -1.49
C ILE A 36 15.08 -27.24 -0.71
N LYS A 37 16.23 -27.64 -1.29
CA LYS A 37 17.16 -28.60 -0.67
C LYS A 37 18.00 -28.01 0.46
N LYS A 38 18.57 -26.82 0.27
CA LYS A 38 19.36 -26.10 1.28
C LYS A 38 18.44 -25.23 2.14
N LEU A 39 17.73 -25.86 3.06
CA LEU A 39 16.67 -25.24 3.86
C LEU A 39 16.89 -25.41 5.36
N THR A 40 16.50 -24.41 6.12
CA THR A 40 16.19 -24.52 7.54
C THR A 40 14.83 -23.91 7.79
N VAL A 41 13.95 -24.64 8.49
CA VAL A 41 12.65 -24.14 8.92
C VAL A 41 12.69 -23.85 10.42
N ILE A 42 12.33 -22.63 10.80
CA ILE A 42 12.14 -22.21 12.19
C ILE A 42 10.65 -21.97 12.40
N THR A 43 9.99 -22.83 13.18
CA THR A 43 8.53 -22.75 13.39
C THR A 43 8.19 -22.00 14.68
N GLY A 44 7.27 -21.04 14.57
CA GLY A 44 6.70 -20.26 15.67
C GLY A 44 5.22 -20.54 15.91
N SER A 45 4.61 -19.75 16.79
CA SER A 45 3.21 -19.91 17.21
C SER A 45 2.24 -18.92 16.55
N GLY A 46 2.70 -18.06 15.65
CA GLY A 46 1.90 -16.96 15.09
C GLY A 46 1.90 -15.68 15.92
N SER A 47 2.91 -15.51 16.78
CA SER A 47 2.98 -14.39 17.73
C SER A 47 4.31 -13.65 17.74
N TRP A 48 5.26 -14.05 16.91
CA TRP A 48 6.56 -13.40 16.78
C TRP A 48 6.46 -12.16 15.90
N TRP A 49 5.57 -12.18 14.90
CA TRP A 49 5.44 -11.10 13.92
C TRP A 49 6.78 -10.84 13.19
N TRP A 50 6.83 -9.82 12.34
CA TRP A 50 7.98 -9.56 11.48
C TRP A 50 9.30 -9.46 12.26
N ALA A 51 9.41 -8.58 13.25
CA ALA A 51 10.67 -8.40 13.98
C ALA A 51 11.03 -9.60 14.84
N GLY A 52 10.04 -10.32 15.39
CA GLY A 52 10.31 -11.57 16.10
C GLY A 52 10.84 -12.65 15.16
N CYS A 53 10.30 -12.75 13.94
CA CYS A 53 10.81 -13.67 12.93
C CYS A 53 12.27 -13.34 12.54
N LEU A 54 12.55 -12.06 12.28
CA LEU A 54 13.92 -11.61 11.99
C LEU A 54 14.87 -11.88 13.16
N GLN A 55 14.40 -11.67 14.39
CA GLN A 55 15.16 -12.01 15.60
C GLN A 55 15.48 -13.50 15.67
N LYS A 56 14.54 -14.39 15.33
CA LYS A 56 14.79 -15.84 15.32
C LYS A 56 15.78 -16.27 14.25
N GLY A 57 15.71 -15.66 13.06
CA GLY A 57 16.72 -15.81 12.02
C GLY A 57 18.10 -15.39 12.51
N PHE A 58 18.22 -14.22 13.13
CA PHE A 58 19.47 -13.71 13.69
C PHE A 58 20.04 -14.61 14.80
N GLU A 59 19.20 -15.06 15.74
CA GLU A 59 19.59 -16.00 16.80
C GLU A 59 20.09 -17.33 16.25
N TRP A 60 19.50 -17.82 15.15
CA TRP A 60 19.96 -19.02 14.47
C TRP A 60 21.31 -18.81 13.80
N LEU A 61 21.49 -17.71 13.06
CA LEU A 61 22.74 -17.35 12.38
C LEU A 61 23.90 -17.25 13.40
N LYS A 62 23.67 -16.65 14.57
CA LYS A 62 24.66 -16.56 15.66
C LYS A 62 25.17 -17.91 16.17
N LYS A 63 24.39 -18.98 16.03
CA LYS A 63 24.78 -20.34 16.45
C LYS A 63 25.57 -21.08 15.39
N LYS A 64 25.76 -20.48 14.20
CA LYS A 64 26.47 -21.08 13.07
C LYS A 64 27.82 -20.42 12.87
N ASN A 65 28.77 -21.20 12.37
CA ASN A 65 30.09 -20.72 12.00
C ASN A 65 30.07 -20.21 10.55
N ILE A 66 29.48 -19.03 10.34
CA ILE A 66 29.32 -18.41 9.03
C ILE A 66 30.45 -17.38 8.84
N PRO A 67 31.18 -17.40 7.70
CA PRO A 67 32.15 -16.38 7.37
C PRO A 67 31.56 -14.96 7.47
N GLY A 68 32.30 -14.02 8.05
CA GLY A 68 31.79 -12.66 8.25
C GLY A 68 31.45 -11.91 6.96
N ASP A 69 32.09 -12.26 5.84
CA ASP A 69 31.84 -11.65 4.53
C ASP A 69 30.70 -12.32 3.75
N ASP A 70 30.10 -13.40 4.26
CA ASP A 70 28.91 -13.99 3.64
C ASP A 70 27.75 -12.98 3.65
N THR A 71 26.96 -13.00 2.59
CA THR A 71 25.81 -12.12 2.45
C THR A 71 24.57 -12.74 3.07
N VAL A 72 23.92 -11.98 3.94
CA VAL A 72 22.57 -12.25 4.44
C VAL A 72 21.60 -11.41 3.62
N LEU A 73 20.54 -12.05 3.11
CA LEU A 73 19.40 -11.39 2.50
C LEU A 73 18.18 -11.54 3.42
N ILE A 74 17.65 -10.42 3.89
CA ILE A 74 16.33 -10.34 4.51
C ILE A 74 15.35 -9.98 3.40
N ILE A 75 14.34 -10.82 3.16
CA ILE A 75 13.40 -10.61 2.05
C ILE A 75 12.00 -11.03 2.47
N ASN A 76 11.00 -10.28 2.01
CA ASN A 76 9.61 -10.68 2.14
C ASN A 76 9.30 -11.89 1.23
N ASP A 77 8.28 -12.66 1.58
CA ASP A 77 7.73 -13.73 0.74
C ASP A 77 6.69 -13.23 -0.29
N ASP A 78 6.22 -11.99 -0.15
CA ASP A 78 5.26 -11.33 -1.04
C ASP A 78 5.93 -10.55 -2.19
N VAL A 79 7.04 -11.05 -2.72
CA VAL A 79 7.78 -10.43 -3.82
C VAL A 79 8.14 -11.43 -4.92
N HIS A 80 8.33 -10.91 -6.13
CA HIS A 80 8.93 -11.63 -7.25
C HIS A 80 10.32 -11.06 -7.55
N ILE A 81 11.29 -11.94 -7.78
CA ILE A 81 12.68 -11.60 -8.11
C ILE A 81 13.08 -12.20 -9.45
N GLU A 82 13.87 -11.46 -10.23
CA GLU A 82 14.39 -11.92 -11.53
C GLU A 82 15.51 -12.96 -11.35
N PRO A 83 15.79 -13.82 -12.35
CA PRO A 83 16.80 -14.87 -12.24
C PRO A 83 18.20 -14.44 -11.81
N ASP A 84 18.60 -13.19 -12.07
CA ASP A 84 19.93 -12.67 -11.72
C ASP A 84 19.97 -11.83 -10.44
N PHE A 85 18.87 -11.82 -9.67
CA PHE A 85 18.69 -10.96 -8.50
C PHE A 85 19.75 -11.19 -7.41
N LEU A 86 20.00 -12.45 -7.04
CA LEU A 86 20.98 -12.78 -6.01
C LEU A 86 22.40 -12.39 -6.43
N GLU A 87 22.80 -12.72 -7.65
CA GLU A 87 24.13 -12.41 -8.20
C GLU A 87 24.37 -10.89 -8.24
N LYS A 88 23.40 -10.12 -8.73
CA LYS A 88 23.49 -8.65 -8.76
C LYS A 88 23.52 -8.06 -7.35
N GLY A 89 22.70 -8.56 -6.43
CA GLY A 89 22.68 -8.11 -5.04
C GLY A 89 24.03 -8.29 -4.34
N ILE A 90 24.62 -9.47 -4.48
CA ILE A 90 25.95 -9.80 -3.95
C ILE A 90 27.01 -8.91 -4.60
N SER A 91 27.01 -8.80 -5.92
CA SER A 91 28.00 -7.99 -6.65
C SER A 91 27.98 -6.52 -6.22
N VAL A 92 26.79 -5.92 -6.10
CA VAL A 92 26.65 -4.52 -5.67
C VAL A 92 27.09 -4.34 -4.23
N LEU A 93 26.64 -5.22 -3.31
CA LEU A 93 27.03 -5.14 -1.90
C LEU A 93 28.53 -5.31 -1.69
N HIS A 94 29.16 -6.22 -2.44
CA HIS A 94 30.59 -6.48 -2.33
C HIS A 94 31.45 -5.36 -2.92
N GLY A 95 30.91 -4.58 -3.86
CA GLY A 95 31.54 -3.38 -4.39
C GLY A 95 31.63 -2.22 -3.39
N SER A 96 30.87 -2.25 -2.29
CA SER A 96 30.85 -1.20 -1.27
C SER A 96 31.28 -1.70 0.11
N LYS A 97 32.08 -0.89 0.83
CA LYS A 97 32.49 -1.19 2.21
C LYS A 97 31.48 -0.59 3.18
N ARG A 98 31.19 -1.32 4.28
CA ARG A 98 30.36 -0.84 5.41
C ARG A 98 29.03 -0.27 4.92
N SER A 99 28.27 -1.10 4.21
CA SER A 99 27.06 -0.70 3.49
C SER A 99 25.95 -1.72 3.66
N ILE A 100 24.71 -1.25 3.56
CA ILE A 100 23.51 -2.09 3.46
C ILE A 100 22.79 -1.72 2.17
N LEU A 101 22.40 -2.73 1.40
CA LEU A 101 21.76 -2.55 0.11
C LEU A 101 20.29 -2.95 0.18
N LEU A 102 19.39 -2.03 -0.17
CA LEU A 102 17.97 -2.34 -0.38
C LEU A 102 17.71 -2.54 -1.88
N ALA A 103 17.04 -3.64 -2.21
CA ALA A 103 16.48 -3.89 -3.53
C ALA A 103 15.37 -2.88 -3.85
N GLN A 104 15.42 -2.28 -5.03
CA GLN A 104 14.41 -1.31 -5.45
C GLN A 104 13.12 -2.00 -5.91
N SER A 105 11.99 -1.38 -5.64
CA SER A 105 10.70 -1.89 -6.14
C SER A 105 10.49 -1.53 -7.62
N GLN A 106 9.85 -2.43 -8.38
CA GLN A 106 9.36 -2.26 -9.75
C GLN A 106 7.87 -2.61 -9.82
N SER A 107 7.11 -1.99 -10.75
CA SER A 107 5.68 -2.32 -10.92
C SER A 107 5.46 -3.67 -11.60
N THR A 108 6.34 -4.00 -12.54
CA THR A 108 6.37 -5.26 -13.30
C THR A 108 7.83 -5.58 -13.63
N PRO A 109 8.16 -6.84 -13.92
CA PRO A 109 9.46 -7.23 -14.46
C PRO A 109 9.95 -6.26 -15.56
N GLY A 110 11.15 -5.70 -15.38
CA GLY A 110 11.78 -4.81 -16.36
C GLY A 110 11.26 -3.36 -16.39
N ALA A 111 10.31 -2.99 -15.54
CA ALA A 111 9.86 -1.60 -15.42
C ALA A 111 10.91 -0.71 -14.69
N PRO A 112 10.87 0.62 -14.86
CA PRO A 112 11.73 1.51 -14.08
C PRO A 112 11.55 1.35 -12.56
N SER A 113 12.67 1.17 -11.87
CA SER A 113 12.75 1.04 -10.41
C SER A 113 12.43 2.36 -9.71
N PHE A 114 11.90 2.31 -8.47
CA PHE A 114 11.35 3.52 -7.84
C PHE A 114 11.56 3.76 -6.36
N GLU A 115 11.99 2.74 -5.64
CA GLU A 115 12.30 2.89 -4.24
C GLU A 115 13.73 3.39 -4.10
N THR A 116 13.91 4.67 -3.81
CA THR A 116 15.24 5.26 -3.61
C THR A 116 15.69 5.22 -2.15
N GLY A 117 14.84 4.74 -1.22
CA GLY A 117 15.06 4.81 0.22
C GLY A 117 14.42 6.05 0.86
N ILE A 118 14.52 6.17 2.18
CA ILE A 118 13.83 7.19 2.97
C ILE A 118 14.83 8.16 3.61
N HIS A 119 14.46 9.45 3.60
CA HIS A 119 15.06 10.48 4.42
C HIS A 119 14.16 10.80 5.62
N VAL A 120 14.62 10.43 6.81
CA VAL A 120 13.97 10.70 8.08
C VAL A 120 14.50 12.00 8.67
N ASN A 121 13.62 12.99 8.80
CA ASN A 121 13.93 14.23 9.49
C ASN A 121 13.52 14.10 10.96
N THR A 122 14.46 13.78 11.85
CA THR A 122 14.16 13.56 13.28
C THR A 122 13.70 14.81 14.02
N LYS A 123 14.03 16.02 13.52
CA LYS A 123 13.54 17.30 14.07
C LYS A 123 12.07 17.55 13.72
N LYS A 124 11.65 17.21 12.50
CA LYS A 124 10.25 17.39 12.04
C LYS A 124 9.40 16.14 12.27
N PHE A 125 10.03 15.00 12.54
CA PHE A 125 9.42 13.67 12.60
C PHE A 125 8.66 13.32 11.31
N THR A 126 9.32 13.55 10.17
CA THR A 126 8.82 13.23 8.82
C THR A 126 9.67 12.13 8.18
N PHE A 127 9.02 11.37 7.30
CA PHE A 127 9.58 10.21 6.60
C PHE A 127 9.26 10.41 5.13
N ASP A 128 10.22 10.97 4.41
CA ASP A 128 10.05 11.42 3.03
C ASP A 128 10.92 10.57 2.11
N ILE A 129 10.50 10.35 0.86
CA ILE A 129 11.36 9.69 -0.13
C ILE A 129 12.64 10.52 -0.28
N ALA A 130 13.79 9.84 -0.25
CA ALA A 130 15.06 10.53 -0.34
C ALA A 130 15.20 11.19 -1.73
N SER A 131 15.38 12.51 -1.75
CA SER A 131 15.55 13.28 -3.00
C SER A 131 16.83 12.93 -3.79
N ALA A 132 17.79 12.26 -3.14
CA ALA A 132 19.03 11.81 -3.74
C ALA A 132 19.65 10.67 -2.90
N PRO A 133 20.47 9.79 -3.49
CA PRO A 133 21.05 8.63 -2.79
C PRO A 133 21.83 8.97 -1.52
N GLU A 134 22.58 10.06 -1.51
CA GLU A 134 23.39 10.50 -0.37
C GLU A 134 22.56 11.00 0.82
N LYS A 135 21.25 11.22 0.63
CA LYS A 135 20.33 11.65 1.70
C LYS A 135 19.59 10.50 2.35
N ILE A 136 19.75 9.27 1.88
CA ILE A 136 19.12 8.08 2.46
C ILE A 136 19.68 7.88 3.87
N ASN A 137 18.78 7.79 4.85
CA ASN A 137 19.17 7.47 6.23
C ASN A 137 18.24 6.43 6.89
N CYS A 138 17.34 5.85 6.11
CA CYS A 138 16.44 4.78 6.50
C CYS A 138 16.04 3.93 5.28
N LEU A 139 15.97 2.61 5.48
CA LEU A 139 15.55 1.62 4.50
C LEU A 139 14.50 0.69 5.11
N SER A 140 13.66 0.08 4.26
CA SER A 140 12.81 -1.04 4.67
C SER A 140 13.61 -2.35 4.73
N THR A 141 12.97 -3.46 5.11
CA THR A 141 13.56 -4.81 5.07
C THR A 141 12.97 -5.72 3.99
N ARG A 142 12.29 -5.13 2.98
CA ARG A 142 11.58 -5.89 1.93
C ARG A 142 12.50 -6.78 1.08
N GLY A 143 13.75 -6.36 0.91
CA GLY A 143 14.80 -7.06 0.16
C GLY A 143 16.15 -6.43 0.50
N LEU A 144 16.63 -6.67 1.72
CA LEU A 144 17.78 -6.01 2.33
C LEU A 144 18.99 -6.96 2.36
N PHE A 145 20.04 -6.61 1.65
CA PHE A 145 21.32 -7.31 1.63
C PHE A 145 22.31 -6.65 2.59
N LEU A 146 22.98 -7.47 3.40
CA LEU A 146 24.04 -7.05 4.31
C LEU A 146 25.03 -8.19 4.55
N ARG A 147 26.28 -7.87 4.86
CA ARG A 147 27.25 -8.91 5.24
C ARG A 147 26.94 -9.43 6.64
N TRP A 148 27.26 -10.68 6.92
CA TRP A 148 27.02 -11.27 8.23
C TRP A 148 27.74 -10.50 9.35
N LYS A 149 29.01 -10.13 9.16
CA LYS A 149 29.77 -9.30 10.11
C LYS A 149 29.10 -7.94 10.36
N ASP A 150 28.51 -7.37 9.31
CA ASP A 150 27.83 -6.07 9.39
C ASP A 150 26.53 -6.23 10.20
N PHE A 151 25.77 -7.31 9.96
CA PHE A 151 24.58 -7.65 10.75
C PHE A 151 24.92 -7.85 12.23
N GLN A 152 26.01 -8.56 12.54
CA GLN A 152 26.49 -8.74 13.91
C GLN A 152 26.85 -7.40 14.58
N GLU A 153 27.51 -6.50 13.86
CA GLU A 153 27.87 -5.17 14.38
C GLU A 153 26.64 -4.29 14.58
N ILE A 154 25.66 -4.31 13.66
CA ILE A 154 24.42 -3.53 13.78
C ILE A 154 23.60 -3.99 14.99
N GLY A 155 23.48 -5.30 15.18
CA GLY A 155 22.84 -5.92 16.34
C GLY A 155 21.51 -6.60 16.03
N ASP A 156 20.85 -7.03 17.10
CA ASP A 156 19.58 -7.75 17.09
C ASP A 156 18.37 -6.84 16.87
N PHE A 157 17.17 -7.43 16.72
CA PHE A 157 15.91 -6.69 16.63
C PHE A 157 15.28 -6.50 18.02
N HIS A 158 14.26 -5.63 18.11
CA HIS A 158 13.57 -5.32 19.36
C HIS A 158 12.11 -5.84 19.38
N PRO A 159 11.86 -7.16 19.27
CA PRO A 159 10.54 -7.72 19.00
C PRO A 159 9.50 -7.49 20.10
N ILE A 160 9.91 -7.18 21.34
CA ILE A 160 8.96 -6.90 22.43
C ILE A 160 8.35 -5.50 22.28
N ILE A 161 9.16 -4.50 21.93
CA ILE A 161 8.75 -3.09 21.89
C ILE A 161 8.47 -2.59 20.46
N LEU A 162 8.94 -3.31 19.44
CA LEU A 162 8.67 -3.10 18.02
C LEU A 162 8.45 -4.46 17.34
N PRO A 163 7.34 -5.18 17.62
CA PRO A 163 7.12 -6.54 17.11
C PRO A 163 6.94 -6.62 15.59
N HIS A 164 6.40 -5.56 14.97
CA HIS A 164 6.03 -5.57 13.56
C HIS A 164 6.47 -4.27 12.88
N TYR A 165 5.58 -3.28 12.78
CA TYR A 165 5.93 -1.97 12.21
C TYR A 165 7.00 -1.25 13.01
N TRP A 166 7.72 -0.35 12.32
CA TRP A 166 8.82 0.48 12.83
C TRP A 166 10.11 -0.27 13.15
N SER A 167 10.10 -1.60 13.18
CA SER A 167 11.29 -2.40 13.52
C SER A 167 12.38 -2.33 12.46
N ASP A 168 11.97 -2.40 11.20
CA ASP A 168 12.80 -2.26 10.00
C ASP A 168 13.43 -0.87 9.90
N TYR A 169 12.64 0.18 10.16
CA TYR A 169 13.14 1.55 10.18
C TYR A 169 14.10 1.80 11.34
N GLU A 170 13.81 1.26 12.53
CA GLU A 170 14.73 1.36 13.66
C GLU A 170 16.07 0.73 13.30
N PHE A 171 16.04 -0.51 12.79
CA PHE A 171 17.23 -1.28 12.48
C PHE A 171 18.14 -0.57 11.46
N THR A 172 17.57 -0.08 10.36
CA THR A 172 18.36 0.58 9.30
C THR A 172 18.80 2.00 9.70
N MET A 173 17.98 2.74 10.46
CA MET A 173 18.42 4.00 11.05
C MET A 173 19.55 3.80 12.08
N ARG A 174 19.53 2.71 12.84
CA ARG A 174 20.61 2.34 13.77
C ARG A 174 21.88 1.99 13.02
N ALA A 175 21.79 1.26 11.91
CA ALA A 175 22.92 1.03 11.02
C ALA A 175 23.50 2.35 10.48
N HIS A 176 22.66 3.26 9.98
CA HIS A 176 23.11 4.58 9.52
C HIS A 176 23.81 5.38 10.64
N ARG A 177 23.29 5.36 11.87
CA ARG A 177 23.96 5.99 13.04
C ARG A 177 25.32 5.36 13.36
N LYS A 178 25.53 4.09 13.03
CA LYS A 178 26.81 3.37 13.13
C LYS A 178 27.74 3.64 11.93
N GLY A 179 27.36 4.54 11.03
CA GLY A 179 28.17 4.95 9.88
C GLY A 179 28.07 4.01 8.67
N TYR A 180 27.02 3.20 8.58
CA TYR A 180 26.76 2.41 7.39
C TYR A 180 26.17 3.27 6.27
N ALA A 181 26.72 3.12 5.07
CA ALA A 181 26.09 3.68 3.88
C ALA A 181 24.82 2.87 3.55
N LEU A 182 23.69 3.56 3.44
CA LEU A 182 22.42 2.96 3.02
C LEU A 182 22.26 3.19 1.52
N ILE A 183 22.36 2.13 0.73
CA ILE A 183 22.41 2.21 -0.73
C ILE A 183 21.25 1.47 -1.38
N THR A 184 20.92 1.90 -2.60
CA THR A 184 20.01 1.21 -3.52
C THR A 184 20.68 1.11 -4.87
N SER A 185 20.28 0.14 -5.70
CA SER A 185 20.75 0.02 -7.08
C SER A 185 19.59 -0.32 -8.01
N PRO A 186 19.41 0.39 -9.13
CA PRO A 186 18.42 0.03 -10.15
C PRO A 186 18.62 -1.38 -10.73
N SER A 187 19.84 -1.90 -10.69
CA SER A 187 20.13 -3.27 -11.13
C SER A 187 19.60 -4.34 -10.18
N VAL A 188 19.37 -4.00 -8.91
CA VAL A 188 18.90 -4.94 -7.88
C VAL A 188 17.46 -4.56 -7.55
N SER A 189 16.53 -5.24 -8.20
CA SER A 189 15.11 -4.89 -8.16
C SER A 189 14.22 -6.09 -7.87
N LEU A 190 13.07 -5.83 -7.25
CA LEU A 190 12.02 -6.80 -6.98
C LEU A 190 10.65 -6.22 -7.37
N VAL A 191 9.67 -7.09 -7.59
CA VAL A 191 8.29 -6.70 -7.89
C VAL A 191 7.42 -7.10 -6.70
N PRO A 192 6.90 -6.15 -5.90
CA PRO A 192 6.05 -6.46 -4.77
C PRO A 192 4.67 -6.94 -5.23
N MET A 193 4.17 -8.00 -4.60
CA MET A 193 2.82 -8.49 -4.77
C MET A 193 1.89 -7.68 -3.86
N LEU A 194 1.52 -6.47 -4.32
CA LEU A 194 0.79 -5.44 -3.54
C LEU A 194 -0.58 -5.87 -2.97
N HIS A 195 -1.06 -7.07 -3.30
CA HIS A 195 -2.33 -7.58 -2.83
C HIS A 195 -2.29 -8.13 -1.39
N ASP A 196 -1.10 -8.41 -0.83
CA ASP A 196 -0.93 -9.23 0.38
C ASP A 196 -0.28 -8.54 1.60
N THR A 197 -0.15 -7.21 1.59
CA THR A 197 0.61 -6.46 2.63
C THR A 197 0.08 -6.51 4.08
N GLY A 198 -1.02 -7.22 4.36
CA GLY A 198 -1.54 -7.48 5.72
C GLY A 198 -1.91 -6.27 6.60
N ARG A 199 -1.72 -5.04 6.10
CA ARG A 199 -1.89 -3.79 6.85
C ARG A 199 -3.34 -3.54 7.21
N GLN A 200 -3.59 -3.27 8.49
CA GLN A 200 -4.93 -2.97 9.00
C GLN A 200 -5.13 -1.46 9.18
N GLY A 201 -6.20 -0.93 8.58
CA GLY A 201 -6.71 0.41 8.86
C GLY A 201 -7.43 0.49 10.21
N LEU A 202 -7.84 1.69 10.61
CA LEU A 202 -8.64 1.87 11.81
C LEU A 202 -10.09 1.44 11.59
N ASP A 203 -10.70 0.77 12.57
CA ASP A 203 -12.08 0.31 12.50
C ASP A 203 -13.03 1.39 13.03
N TYR A 204 -13.65 2.12 12.10
CA TYR A 204 -14.71 3.09 12.41
C TYR A 204 -16.12 2.50 12.32
N SER A 205 -16.25 1.25 11.88
CA SER A 205 -17.53 0.59 11.64
C SER A 205 -18.16 0.09 12.94
N GLY A 206 -17.35 -0.45 13.85
CA GLY A 206 -17.77 -0.98 15.14
C GLY A 206 -18.13 0.07 16.20
N ASN A 207 -18.19 -0.38 17.46
CA ASN A 207 -18.29 0.48 18.63
C ASN A 207 -16.90 1.06 19.00
N TYR A 208 -16.85 1.92 20.02
CA TYR A 208 -15.61 2.59 20.41
C TYR A 208 -14.53 1.60 20.91
N ALA A 209 -14.94 0.48 21.50
CA ALA A 209 -14.00 -0.57 21.93
C ALA A 209 -13.35 -1.27 20.72
N CYS A 210 -14.11 -1.55 19.65
CA CYS A 210 -13.57 -2.07 18.38
C CYS A 210 -12.57 -1.08 17.76
N PHE A 211 -12.93 0.21 17.74
CA PHE A 211 -12.04 1.27 17.28
C PHE A 211 -10.73 1.30 18.08
N LEU A 212 -10.81 1.34 19.42
CA LEU A 212 -9.62 1.31 20.28
C LEU A 212 -8.78 0.04 20.05
N LYS A 213 -9.42 -1.12 19.92
CA LYS A 213 -8.71 -2.38 19.58
C LYS A 213 -7.95 -2.27 18.25
N SER A 214 -8.50 -1.56 17.26
CA SER A 214 -7.81 -1.32 15.99
C SER A 214 -6.64 -0.34 16.11
N VAL A 215 -6.72 0.67 17.00
CA VAL A 215 -5.63 1.63 17.27
C VAL A 215 -4.45 0.94 17.97
N PHE A 216 -4.72 0.00 18.87
CA PHE A 216 -3.71 -0.79 19.58
C PHE A 216 -3.43 -2.15 18.92
N SER A 217 -3.80 -2.32 17.65
CA SER A 217 -3.48 -3.53 16.87
C SER A 217 -2.01 -3.51 16.45
N ILE A 218 -1.33 -4.65 16.56
CA ILE A 218 0.05 -4.81 16.04
C ILE A 218 0.10 -4.58 14.52
N LYS A 219 -1.02 -4.78 13.82
CA LYS A 219 -1.16 -4.58 12.37
C LYS A 219 -1.40 -3.13 11.94
N THR A 220 -1.30 -2.15 12.84
CA THR A 220 -1.38 -0.72 12.48
C THR A 220 -0.06 0.03 12.70
N ILE A 221 0.34 0.82 11.71
CA ILE A 221 1.46 1.78 11.82
C ILE A 221 1.15 2.87 12.85
N MET A 222 -0.14 3.11 13.12
CA MET A 222 -0.60 4.16 14.02
C MET A 222 -0.60 3.74 15.50
N HIS A 223 -0.04 2.58 15.84
CA HIS A 223 0.02 2.09 17.20
C HIS A 223 0.80 3.07 18.09
N PRO A 224 0.17 3.69 19.11
CA PRO A 224 0.80 4.80 19.84
C PRO A 224 2.02 4.35 20.65
N LEU A 225 1.93 3.18 21.31
CA LEU A 225 3.05 2.66 22.11
C LEU A 225 4.26 2.31 21.25
N TYR A 226 4.08 1.56 20.15
CA TYR A 226 5.20 1.24 19.25
C TYR A 226 5.77 2.48 18.55
N THR A 227 4.94 3.47 18.21
CA THR A 227 5.46 4.75 17.69
C THR A 227 6.29 5.48 18.76
N ALA A 228 5.86 5.45 20.03
CA ALA A 228 6.63 6.01 21.14
C ALA A 228 7.93 5.25 21.40
N SER A 229 7.91 3.91 21.37
CA SER A 229 9.10 3.05 21.46
C SER A 229 10.10 3.35 20.34
N PHE A 230 9.61 3.48 19.11
CA PHE A 230 10.44 3.89 17.97
C PHE A 230 11.08 5.27 18.21
N VAL A 231 10.30 6.24 18.69
CA VAL A 231 10.80 7.58 19.03
C VAL A 231 11.88 7.52 20.11
N LEU A 232 11.69 6.72 21.17
CA LEU A 232 12.66 6.53 22.24
C LEU A 232 13.99 5.94 21.73
N LEU A 233 13.94 5.05 20.74
CA LEU A 233 15.13 4.38 20.18
C LEU A 233 15.86 5.22 19.13
N THR A 234 15.15 6.09 18.41
CA THR A 234 15.68 6.73 17.20
C THR A 234 15.83 8.25 17.28
N SER A 235 15.11 8.93 18.18
CA SER A 235 15.14 10.39 18.27
C SER A 235 16.36 10.87 19.06
N PRO A 236 17.10 11.89 18.57
CA PRO A 236 18.11 12.55 19.38
C PRO A 236 17.49 13.14 20.66
N LEU A 237 18.23 13.11 21.77
CA LEU A 237 17.76 13.59 23.09
C LEU A 237 17.13 15.00 23.04
N LYS A 238 17.69 15.89 22.21
CA LYS A 238 17.18 17.25 21.99
C LYS A 238 15.74 17.29 21.46
N TRP A 239 15.37 16.36 20.57
CA TRP A 239 14.04 16.33 19.93
C TRP A 239 13.10 15.30 20.55
N LEU A 240 13.60 14.46 21.46
CA LEU A 240 12.84 13.39 22.08
C LEU A 240 11.55 13.88 22.78
N PRO A 241 11.56 14.92 23.65
CA PRO A 241 10.32 15.39 24.29
C PRO A 241 9.29 15.90 23.28
N LEU A 242 9.74 16.62 22.24
CA LEU A 242 8.88 17.14 21.19
C LEU A 242 8.28 16.01 20.34
N ASN A 243 9.06 14.98 20.01
CA ASN A 243 8.56 13.85 19.24
C ASN A 243 7.58 12.99 20.05
N LEU A 244 7.81 12.78 21.35
CA LEU A 244 6.85 12.11 22.22
C LEU A 244 5.55 12.92 22.35
N MET A 245 5.64 14.24 22.47
CA MET A 245 4.46 15.12 22.43
C MET A 245 3.70 14.98 21.11
N ARG A 246 4.38 14.94 19.95
CA ARG A 246 3.74 14.72 18.65
C ARG A 246 3.00 13.39 18.58
N VAL A 247 3.57 12.31 19.13
CA VAL A 247 2.90 11.00 19.22
C VAL A 247 1.65 11.10 20.09
N ALA A 248 1.73 11.74 21.25
CA ALA A 248 0.57 11.95 22.13
C ALA A 248 -0.53 12.78 21.44
N CYS A 249 -0.19 13.92 20.84
CA CYS A 249 -1.14 14.75 20.09
C CYS A 249 -1.79 13.99 18.93
N LYS A 250 -1.01 13.24 18.14
CA LYS A 250 -1.55 12.41 17.05
C LYS A 250 -2.52 11.37 17.59
N THR A 251 -2.21 10.73 18.71
CA THR A 251 -3.07 9.76 19.38
C THR A 251 -4.40 10.38 19.80
N VAL A 252 -4.37 11.58 20.41
CA VAL A 252 -5.59 12.32 20.76
C VAL A 252 -6.42 12.64 19.52
N LEU A 253 -5.80 13.18 18.47
CA LEU A 253 -6.49 13.52 17.22
C LEU A 253 -7.14 12.29 16.56
N ILE A 254 -6.47 11.14 16.57
CA ILE A 254 -7.02 9.87 16.07
C ILE A 254 -8.28 9.49 16.84
N ASN A 255 -8.25 9.58 18.18
CA ASN A 255 -9.41 9.25 19.00
C ASN A 255 -10.57 10.22 18.79
N LEU A 256 -10.29 11.52 18.59
CA LEU A 256 -11.32 12.53 18.27
C LEU A 256 -12.01 12.28 16.92
N LYS A 257 -11.34 11.62 15.96
CA LYS A 257 -11.95 11.26 14.67
C LYS A 257 -13.12 10.28 14.82
N TYR A 258 -13.13 9.42 15.83
CA TYR A 258 -14.20 8.43 16.00
C TYR A 258 -15.58 9.07 16.25
N PRO A 259 -15.79 9.89 17.31
CA PRO A 259 -17.09 10.52 17.54
C PRO A 259 -17.50 11.47 16.40
N LEU A 260 -16.53 12.16 15.80
CA LEU A 260 -16.76 12.99 14.61
C LEU A 260 -17.30 12.16 13.44
N THR A 261 -16.73 10.99 13.19
CA THR A 261 -17.20 10.07 12.13
C THR A 261 -18.61 9.60 12.40
N LYS A 262 -18.96 9.24 13.65
CA LYS A 262 -20.33 8.84 14.01
C LYS A 262 -21.33 9.99 13.84
N LEU A 263 -20.96 11.21 14.22
CA LEU A 263 -21.78 12.40 13.99
C LEU A 263 -22.02 12.65 12.49
N ARG A 264 -20.97 12.58 11.67
CA ARG A 264 -21.11 12.76 10.22
C ARG A 264 -21.96 11.67 9.56
N ALA A 265 -21.78 10.40 9.95
CA ALA A 265 -22.65 9.29 9.49
C ALA A 265 -24.12 9.51 9.87
N MET A 266 -24.40 10.04 11.07
CA MET A 266 -25.76 10.41 11.48
C MET A 266 -26.32 11.53 10.59
N LEU A 267 -25.55 12.59 10.34
CA LEU A 267 -25.96 13.71 9.49
C LEU A 267 -26.19 13.26 8.03
N LEU A 268 -25.34 12.38 7.52
CA LEU A 268 -25.51 11.75 6.21
C LEU A 268 -26.82 10.96 6.15
N SER A 269 -27.11 10.15 7.18
CA SER A 269 -28.37 9.40 7.27
C SER A 269 -29.59 10.33 7.24
N MET A 270 -29.56 11.45 7.98
CA MET A 270 -30.63 12.45 7.97
C MET A 270 -30.79 13.09 6.60
N ARG A 271 -29.68 13.42 5.92
CA ARG A 271 -29.70 14.00 4.58
C ARG A 271 -30.30 13.05 3.56
N ILE A 272 -29.92 11.78 3.58
CA ILE A 272 -30.46 10.76 2.68
C ILE A 272 -31.96 10.58 2.91
N LYS A 273 -32.42 10.50 4.17
CA LYS A 273 -33.86 10.46 4.51
C LYS A 273 -34.63 11.69 4.02
N LYS A 274 -34.00 12.86 3.98
CA LYS A 274 -34.63 14.09 3.46
C LYS A 274 -34.73 14.06 1.93
N ILE A 275 -33.71 13.54 1.25
CA ILE A 275 -33.70 13.38 -0.21
C ILE A 275 -34.70 12.31 -0.63
N SER A 276 -34.76 11.17 0.06
CA SER A 276 -35.68 10.08 -0.25
C SER A 276 -37.15 10.50 -0.20
N LYS A 277 -37.51 11.42 0.71
CA LYS A 277 -38.87 11.99 0.79
C LYS A 277 -39.23 12.93 -0.36
N LYS A 278 -38.24 13.48 -1.06
CA LYS A 278 -38.42 14.48 -2.14
C LYS A 278 -38.14 13.92 -3.53
N ALA A 279 -37.42 12.80 -3.61
CA ALA A 279 -36.96 12.26 -4.87
C ALA A 279 -38.08 11.52 -5.60
N SER A 280 -38.35 11.92 -6.84
CA SER A 280 -39.13 11.16 -7.81
C SER A 280 -38.26 10.23 -8.68
N CYS A 281 -36.93 10.32 -8.55
CA CYS A 281 -35.92 9.57 -9.32
C CYS A 281 -34.91 8.86 -8.40
N GLY A 282 -34.11 7.94 -8.96
CA GLY A 282 -33.06 7.22 -8.22
C GLY A 282 -31.96 8.13 -7.66
N TYR A 283 -31.21 7.63 -6.68
CA TYR A 283 -30.13 8.38 -6.04
C TYR A 283 -28.92 8.57 -6.98
N ARG A 284 -28.24 9.71 -6.84
CA ARG A 284 -26.94 9.96 -7.45
C ARG A 284 -25.92 10.17 -6.35
N VAL A 285 -24.90 9.33 -6.30
CA VAL A 285 -24.01 9.19 -5.14
C VAL A 285 -22.56 9.40 -5.56
N ILE A 286 -21.85 10.28 -4.86
CA ILE A 286 -20.40 10.45 -5.01
C ILE A 286 -19.73 9.68 -3.90
N ILE A 287 -18.89 8.70 -4.25
CA ILE A 287 -18.07 7.91 -3.35
C ILE A 287 -16.69 8.58 -3.22
N GLY A 288 -16.18 8.71 -2.00
CA GLY A 288 -14.87 9.35 -1.75
C GLY A 288 -14.89 10.83 -2.08
N ALA A 289 -15.98 11.51 -1.71
CA ALA A 289 -16.26 12.85 -2.18
C ALA A 289 -15.29 13.92 -1.64
N ASN A 290 -14.65 13.71 -0.48
CA ASN A 290 -13.82 14.72 0.18
C ASN A 290 -14.56 16.08 0.26
N THR A 291 -14.07 17.12 -0.42
CA THR A 291 -14.70 18.44 -0.52
C THR A 291 -15.66 18.58 -1.72
N THR A 292 -15.69 17.62 -2.65
CA THR A 292 -16.51 17.64 -3.87
C THR A 292 -18.00 17.54 -3.56
N ARG A 293 -18.78 18.52 -4.02
CA ARG A 293 -20.24 18.55 -3.85
C ARG A 293 -20.89 19.02 -5.15
N TYR A 294 -21.87 18.27 -5.64
CA TYR A 294 -22.68 18.65 -6.80
C TYR A 294 -24.16 18.79 -6.41
N PRO A 295 -24.88 19.79 -6.94
CA PRO A 295 -26.33 19.90 -6.73
C PRO A 295 -27.05 18.62 -7.13
N GLY A 296 -27.95 18.13 -6.26
CA GLY A 296 -28.69 16.87 -6.50
C GLY A 296 -27.92 15.58 -6.19
N TRP A 297 -26.61 15.65 -5.91
CA TRP A 297 -25.81 14.48 -5.55
C TRP A 297 -25.66 14.31 -4.03
N ILE A 298 -25.62 13.05 -3.60
CA ILE A 298 -25.31 12.63 -2.23
C ILE A 298 -23.81 12.38 -2.17
N ALA A 299 -23.09 13.29 -1.54
CA ALA A 299 -21.66 13.12 -1.28
C ALA A 299 -21.43 12.25 -0.06
N THR A 300 -20.65 11.19 -0.21
CA THR A 300 -20.25 10.26 0.85
C THR A 300 -18.73 10.11 0.87
N ASP A 301 -18.17 9.74 2.02
CA ASP A 301 -16.73 9.57 2.18
C ASP A 301 -16.40 8.44 3.17
N TYR A 302 -15.17 7.91 3.10
CA TYR A 302 -14.67 6.99 4.11
C TYR A 302 -14.32 7.77 5.39
N PRO A 303 -14.69 7.31 6.60
CA PRO A 303 -15.31 6.01 6.93
C PRO A 303 -16.85 6.03 7.04
N GLU A 304 -17.50 7.14 6.71
CA GLU A 304 -18.96 7.31 6.83
C GLU A 304 -19.73 6.32 5.94
N LEU A 305 -19.18 6.05 4.75
CA LEU A 305 -19.56 4.97 3.84
C LEU A 305 -18.29 4.21 3.38
N ASP A 306 -18.08 3.03 3.93
CA ASP A 306 -17.17 2.01 3.41
C ASP A 306 -17.96 1.10 2.45
N ILE A 307 -17.73 1.29 1.14
CA ILE A 307 -18.40 0.51 0.09
C ILE A 307 -18.01 -0.97 0.09
N THR A 308 -16.94 -1.36 0.79
CA THR A 308 -16.57 -2.77 0.98
C THR A 308 -17.43 -3.45 2.05
N ASN A 309 -18.11 -2.66 2.90
CA ASN A 309 -18.98 -3.17 3.96
C ASN A 309 -20.46 -3.24 3.51
N PRO A 310 -21.01 -4.43 3.24
CA PRO A 310 -22.38 -4.57 2.75
C PRO A 310 -23.43 -4.05 3.74
N LYS A 311 -23.19 -4.15 5.05
CA LYS A 311 -24.14 -3.66 6.06
C LYS A 311 -24.24 -2.14 6.03
N GLN A 312 -23.13 -1.45 5.78
CA GLN A 312 -23.11 0.01 5.84
C GLN A 312 -23.81 0.63 4.62
N ILE A 313 -23.55 0.11 3.42
CA ILE A 313 -24.25 0.59 2.21
C ILE A 313 -25.77 0.33 2.28
N ASN A 314 -26.19 -0.83 2.80
CA ASN A 314 -27.61 -1.18 3.01
C ASN A 314 -28.33 -0.22 3.97
N ASN A 315 -27.62 0.38 4.93
CA ASN A 315 -28.21 1.35 5.87
C ASN A 315 -28.57 2.68 5.19
N TYR A 316 -27.92 2.99 4.07
CA TYR A 316 -28.09 4.25 3.36
C TYR A 316 -28.98 4.11 2.13
N PHE A 317 -28.77 3.05 1.35
CA PHE A 317 -29.42 2.89 0.05
C PHE A 317 -30.16 1.55 0.02
N PRO A 318 -31.45 1.53 -0.35
CA PRO A 318 -32.14 0.30 -0.72
C PRO A 318 -31.53 -0.34 -1.98
N LYS A 319 -31.77 -1.63 -2.20
CA LYS A 319 -31.44 -2.28 -3.47
C LYS A 319 -32.13 -1.58 -4.64
N ASP A 320 -31.45 -1.57 -5.78
CA ASP A 320 -31.94 -0.99 -7.05
C ASP A 320 -32.41 0.47 -6.96
N SER A 321 -31.89 1.24 -5.99
CA SER A 321 -32.33 2.61 -5.72
C SER A 321 -31.37 3.69 -6.24
N VAL A 322 -30.15 3.31 -6.62
CA VAL A 322 -29.11 4.24 -7.09
C VAL A 322 -29.09 4.24 -8.62
N GLU A 323 -29.17 5.42 -9.23
CA GLU A 323 -29.04 5.60 -10.68
C GLU A 323 -27.57 5.63 -11.07
N VAL A 324 -26.77 6.41 -10.33
CA VAL A 324 -25.36 6.63 -10.64
C VAL A 324 -24.51 6.64 -9.37
N PHE A 325 -23.46 5.83 -9.36
CA PHE A 325 -22.31 6.04 -8.47
C PHE A 325 -21.20 6.75 -9.24
N LEU A 326 -20.58 7.75 -8.62
CA LEU A 326 -19.38 8.42 -9.14
C LEU A 326 -18.23 8.18 -8.15
N ALA A 327 -17.13 7.62 -8.63
CA ALA A 327 -15.93 7.36 -7.85
C ALA A 327 -14.70 7.90 -8.60
N GLU A 328 -14.18 9.03 -8.14
CA GLU A 328 -12.97 9.64 -8.69
C GLU A 328 -11.81 9.44 -7.70
N HIS A 329 -10.83 8.63 -8.10
CA HIS A 329 -9.67 8.22 -7.30
C HIS A 329 -10.04 7.56 -5.97
N VAL A 330 -10.78 6.45 -6.06
CA VAL A 330 -11.19 5.63 -4.91
C VAL A 330 -10.68 4.20 -5.07
N PHE A 331 -10.81 3.63 -6.27
CA PHE A 331 -10.61 2.21 -6.52
C PHE A 331 -9.13 1.79 -6.52
N GLU A 332 -8.20 2.71 -6.74
CA GLU A 332 -6.76 2.49 -6.61
C GLU A 332 -6.32 2.25 -5.16
N HIS A 333 -7.13 2.65 -4.17
CA HIS A 333 -6.85 2.43 -2.74
C HIS A 333 -7.36 1.07 -2.23
N LEU A 334 -8.02 0.28 -3.08
CA LEU A 334 -8.59 -1.03 -2.74
C LEU A 334 -7.72 -2.16 -3.31
N ASN A 335 -7.48 -3.22 -2.52
CA ASN A 335 -6.93 -4.44 -3.09
C ASN A 335 -8.02 -5.21 -3.87
N ILE A 336 -7.65 -6.22 -4.64
CA ILE A 336 -8.59 -6.94 -5.53
C ILE A 336 -9.80 -7.51 -4.79
N LYS A 337 -9.60 -8.05 -3.58
CA LYS A 337 -10.70 -8.57 -2.76
C LYS A 337 -11.66 -7.47 -2.33
N GLN A 338 -11.12 -6.35 -1.81
CA GLN A 338 -11.90 -5.18 -1.40
C GLN A 338 -12.63 -4.56 -2.59
N LEU A 339 -11.95 -4.41 -3.72
CA LEU A 339 -12.50 -3.88 -4.96
C LEU A 339 -13.66 -4.76 -5.45
N THR A 340 -13.48 -6.09 -5.47
CA THR A 340 -14.53 -7.03 -5.87
C THR A 340 -15.74 -6.94 -4.94
N MET A 341 -15.52 -6.83 -3.62
CA MET A 341 -16.60 -6.62 -2.65
C MET A 341 -17.32 -5.28 -2.89
N ALA A 342 -16.56 -4.20 -3.08
CA ALA A 342 -17.09 -2.87 -3.36
C ALA A 342 -17.96 -2.84 -4.62
N LEU A 343 -17.48 -3.44 -5.71
CA LEU A 343 -18.22 -3.53 -6.97
C LEU A 343 -19.52 -4.33 -6.83
N ASN A 344 -19.48 -5.49 -6.16
CA ASN A 344 -20.69 -6.29 -5.90
C ASN A 344 -21.71 -5.54 -5.05
N ASN A 345 -21.24 -4.86 -4.00
CA ASN A 345 -22.08 -4.04 -3.15
C ASN A 345 -22.72 -2.89 -3.93
N CYS A 346 -21.94 -2.15 -4.74
CA CYS A 346 -22.49 -1.07 -5.58
C CYS A 346 -23.49 -1.62 -6.61
N LYS A 347 -23.17 -2.71 -7.29
CA LYS A 347 -24.06 -3.37 -8.27
C LYS A 347 -25.41 -3.77 -7.69
N ALA A 348 -25.43 -4.26 -6.44
CA ALA A 348 -26.68 -4.62 -5.76
C ALA A 348 -27.61 -3.42 -5.51
N HIS A 349 -27.06 -2.20 -5.46
CA HIS A 349 -27.81 -0.98 -5.18
C HIS A 349 -28.09 -0.14 -6.43
N LEU A 350 -27.38 -0.38 -7.53
CA LEU A 350 -27.68 0.22 -8.82
C LEU A 350 -29.02 -0.28 -9.36
N SER A 351 -29.84 0.63 -9.88
CA SER A 351 -31.01 0.31 -10.70
C SER A 351 -30.60 -0.33 -12.04
N LYS A 352 -31.53 -1.04 -12.69
CA LYS A 352 -31.27 -1.61 -14.03
C LYS A 352 -30.93 -0.49 -15.02
N GLY A 353 -29.84 -0.64 -15.77
CA GLY A 353 -29.31 0.39 -16.66
C GLY A 353 -28.55 1.53 -15.95
N GLY A 354 -28.55 1.56 -14.62
CA GLY A 354 -27.70 2.46 -13.84
C GLY A 354 -26.22 2.05 -13.91
N HIS A 355 -25.32 2.99 -13.64
CA HIS A 355 -23.88 2.76 -13.78
C HIS A 355 -23.06 3.27 -12.60
N ILE A 356 -21.87 2.71 -12.45
CA ILE A 356 -20.80 3.32 -11.67
C ILE A 356 -19.76 3.92 -12.63
N ARG A 357 -19.57 5.23 -12.54
CA ARG A 357 -18.47 5.93 -13.21
C ARG A 357 -17.24 5.89 -12.34
N ILE A 358 -16.20 5.24 -12.82
CA ILE A 358 -14.91 5.09 -12.14
C ILE A 358 -13.88 5.89 -12.91
N ALA A 359 -13.18 6.79 -12.21
CA ALA A 359 -12.00 7.48 -12.72
C ALA A 359 -10.81 7.14 -11.80
N VAL A 360 -9.77 6.53 -12.36
CA VAL A 360 -8.54 6.14 -11.65
C VAL A 360 -7.32 6.62 -12.42
N PRO A 361 -6.13 6.69 -11.79
CA PRO A 361 -4.91 6.93 -12.54
C PRO A 361 -4.69 5.87 -13.63
N ASP A 362 -4.20 6.30 -14.80
CA ASP A 362 -3.99 5.43 -15.95
C ASP A 362 -2.54 4.91 -16.01
N GLY A 363 -2.37 3.60 -15.92
CA GLY A 363 -1.07 2.92 -15.99
C GLY A 363 -0.43 2.91 -17.37
N PHE A 364 -1.15 3.28 -18.44
CA PHE A 364 -0.59 3.47 -19.78
C PHE A 364 -0.35 4.95 -20.13
N HIS A 365 -0.47 5.86 -19.16
CA HIS A 365 -0.12 7.26 -19.38
C HIS A 365 1.39 7.37 -19.78
N PRO A 366 1.74 8.06 -20.88
CA PRO A 366 3.12 8.11 -21.39
C PRO A 366 4.10 8.95 -20.57
N ASP A 367 3.60 9.69 -19.59
CA ASP A 367 4.42 10.60 -18.80
C ASP A 367 4.95 9.87 -17.57
N GLU A 368 6.26 9.65 -17.53
CA GLU A 368 6.92 8.99 -16.40
C GLU A 368 6.72 9.75 -15.09
N GLU A 369 6.69 11.07 -15.11
CA GLU A 369 6.44 11.87 -13.92
C GLU A 369 5.02 11.65 -13.39
N TYR A 370 4.03 11.60 -14.28
CA TYR A 370 2.66 11.23 -13.93
C TYR A 370 2.63 9.85 -13.25
N ILE A 371 3.25 8.84 -13.87
CA ILE A 371 3.26 7.47 -13.34
C ILE A 371 3.93 7.43 -11.97
N ASN A 372 5.07 8.11 -11.82
CA ASN A 372 5.82 8.19 -10.56
C ASN A 372 5.02 8.91 -9.46
N GLN A 373 4.16 9.87 -9.83
CA GLN A 373 3.25 10.53 -8.90
C GLN A 373 2.11 9.61 -8.45
N VAL A 374 1.50 8.83 -9.34
CA VAL A 374 0.21 8.19 -9.08
C VAL A 374 0.26 6.68 -8.81
N ARG A 375 1.38 6.00 -9.01
CA ARG A 375 1.46 4.56 -8.75
C ARG A 375 1.46 4.24 -7.24
N PRO A 376 1.24 2.98 -6.86
CA PRO A 376 1.55 2.49 -5.52
C PRO A 376 2.98 2.86 -5.08
N GLY A 377 3.10 3.51 -3.91
CA GLY A 377 4.39 4.00 -3.41
C GLY A 377 4.92 5.25 -4.15
N GLY A 378 4.13 5.86 -5.03
CA GLY A 378 4.44 7.13 -5.69
C GLY A 378 4.45 8.31 -4.71
N TRP A 379 4.96 9.45 -5.17
CA TRP A 379 5.14 10.66 -4.35
C TRP A 379 4.05 11.74 -4.55
N GLY A 380 3.04 11.47 -5.39
CA GLY A 380 1.91 12.36 -5.59
C GLY A 380 1.04 12.50 -4.33
N VAL A 381 0.22 13.55 -4.31
CA VAL A 381 -0.73 13.76 -3.21
C VAL A 381 -1.75 12.62 -3.21
N GLY A 382 -1.76 11.82 -2.15
CA GLY A 382 -2.68 10.69 -1.99
C GLY A 382 -2.14 9.34 -2.51
N SER A 383 -1.01 9.29 -3.21
CA SER A 383 -0.49 8.03 -3.78
C SER A 383 0.16 7.09 -2.76
N SER A 384 0.49 7.60 -1.57
CA SER A 384 1.19 6.84 -0.53
C SER A 384 0.44 5.61 -0.02
N ASP A 385 -0.88 5.54 -0.24
CA ASP A 385 -1.73 4.40 0.12
C ASP A 385 -2.45 3.78 -1.09
N HIS A 386 -2.03 4.14 -2.32
CA HIS A 386 -2.46 3.42 -3.51
C HIS A 386 -1.97 1.97 -3.45
N LYS A 387 -2.85 1.04 -3.79
CA LYS A 387 -2.60 -0.40 -3.81
C LYS A 387 -2.54 -0.96 -5.23
N ALA A 388 -3.04 -0.21 -6.21
CA ALA A 388 -3.02 -0.62 -7.61
C ALA A 388 -2.83 0.58 -8.53
N LEU A 389 -2.25 0.33 -9.71
CA LEU A 389 -2.27 1.22 -10.86
C LEU A 389 -2.91 0.44 -12.01
N TYR A 390 -4.08 0.90 -12.47
CA TYR A 390 -4.86 0.18 -13.47
C TYR A 390 -4.57 0.69 -14.86
N ASN A 391 -4.68 -0.19 -15.85
CA ASN A 391 -4.87 0.20 -17.24
C ASN A 391 -6.24 -0.27 -17.70
N TYR A 392 -6.65 0.11 -18.91
CA TYR A 392 -7.99 -0.24 -19.39
C TYR A 392 -8.21 -1.76 -19.39
N LYS A 393 -7.22 -2.57 -19.80
CA LYS A 393 -7.34 -4.05 -19.84
C LYS A 393 -7.56 -4.65 -18.45
N THR A 394 -6.82 -4.19 -17.43
CA THR A 394 -6.95 -4.75 -16.08
C THR A 394 -8.24 -4.32 -15.40
N LEU A 395 -8.65 -3.04 -15.55
CA LEU A 395 -9.88 -2.55 -14.93
C LEU A 395 -11.13 -3.14 -15.58
N THR A 396 -11.23 -3.14 -16.91
CA THR A 396 -12.41 -3.69 -17.60
C THR A 396 -12.56 -5.18 -17.32
N GLY A 397 -11.46 -5.94 -17.35
CA GLY A 397 -11.49 -7.38 -17.07
C GLY A 397 -11.99 -7.71 -15.67
N ILE A 398 -11.75 -6.85 -14.67
CA ILE A 398 -12.32 -7.05 -13.32
C ILE A 398 -13.82 -6.70 -13.29
N LEU A 399 -14.22 -5.59 -13.91
CA LEU A 399 -15.62 -5.15 -13.96
C LEU A 399 -16.51 -6.17 -14.68
N GLU A 400 -16.06 -6.72 -15.80
CA GLU A 400 -16.75 -7.75 -16.57
C GLU A 400 -16.88 -9.05 -15.76
N LYS A 401 -15.84 -9.44 -15.01
CA LYS A 401 -15.91 -10.61 -14.11
C LYS A 401 -16.95 -10.46 -13.00
N VAL A 402 -17.21 -9.23 -12.53
CA VAL A 402 -18.31 -8.93 -11.59
C VAL A 402 -19.68 -8.90 -12.31
N GLY A 403 -19.67 -8.91 -13.65
CA GLY A 403 -20.84 -8.96 -14.51
C GLY A 403 -21.41 -7.58 -14.84
N PHE A 404 -20.59 -6.54 -14.91
CA PHE A 404 -20.97 -5.26 -15.51
C PHE A 404 -20.78 -5.31 -17.02
N GLN A 405 -21.58 -4.52 -17.75
CA GLN A 405 -21.25 -4.11 -19.11
C GLN A 405 -20.37 -2.88 -19.04
N VAL A 406 -19.23 -2.87 -19.73
CA VAL A 406 -18.23 -1.80 -19.57
C VAL A 406 -18.18 -0.90 -20.80
N GLN A 407 -18.23 0.40 -20.55
CA GLN A 407 -18.01 1.44 -21.55
C GLN A 407 -16.77 2.26 -21.17
N LEU A 408 -15.73 2.21 -21.99
CA LEU A 408 -14.57 3.09 -21.85
C LEU A 408 -14.92 4.51 -22.30
N LEU A 409 -14.48 5.52 -21.54
CA LEU A 409 -14.72 6.93 -21.83
C LEU A 409 -13.43 7.69 -22.12
N GLU A 410 -12.40 7.53 -21.29
CA GLU A 410 -11.08 8.14 -21.50
C GLU A 410 -10.01 7.13 -21.10
N TRP A 411 -9.02 6.85 -21.94
CA TRP A 411 -7.91 5.95 -21.63
C TRP A 411 -6.73 6.11 -22.57
N PHE A 412 -5.55 5.69 -22.13
CA PHE A 412 -4.40 5.40 -22.98
C PHE A 412 -4.34 3.90 -23.32
N ASP A 413 -3.98 3.57 -24.57
CA ASP A 413 -3.68 2.19 -24.97
C ASP A 413 -2.20 1.83 -24.75
N GLU A 414 -1.83 0.57 -25.00
CA GLU A 414 -0.44 0.11 -24.83
C GLU A 414 0.58 0.80 -25.74
N LYS A 415 0.12 1.57 -26.74
CA LYS A 415 0.95 2.38 -27.64
C LYS A 415 0.98 3.84 -27.22
N ALA A 416 0.55 4.15 -25.99
CA ALA A 416 0.44 5.49 -25.45
C ALA A 416 -0.47 6.44 -26.27
N LYS A 417 -1.42 5.89 -27.03
CA LYS A 417 -2.41 6.71 -27.73
C LYS A 417 -3.61 6.96 -26.83
N PHE A 418 -3.99 8.24 -26.68
CA PHE A 418 -5.18 8.63 -25.94
C PHE A 418 -6.45 8.41 -26.77
N HIS A 419 -7.47 7.83 -26.13
CA HIS A 419 -8.81 7.61 -26.68
C HIS A 419 -9.84 8.33 -25.83
N PHE A 420 -10.87 8.85 -26.49
CA PHE A 420 -11.93 9.64 -25.87
C PHE A 420 -13.28 9.32 -26.50
N VAL A 421 -14.28 9.08 -25.65
CA VAL A 421 -15.70 8.97 -26.00
C VAL A 421 -16.44 10.05 -25.21
N ASP A 422 -17.29 10.83 -25.88
CA ASP A 422 -17.98 11.93 -25.22
C ASP A 422 -18.90 11.45 -24.09
N TRP A 423 -18.91 12.21 -23.00
CA TRP A 423 -19.71 11.94 -21.81
C TRP A 423 -20.26 13.24 -21.21
N LYS A 424 -21.41 13.16 -20.53
CA LYS A 424 -22.10 14.32 -19.97
C LYS A 424 -21.76 14.53 -18.49
N ARG A 425 -21.74 15.78 -18.02
CA ARG A 425 -21.43 16.11 -16.61
C ARG A 425 -22.50 15.58 -15.67
N GLU A 426 -23.74 15.55 -16.14
CA GLU A 426 -24.92 15.14 -15.39
C GLU A 426 -24.90 13.63 -15.07
N SER A 427 -24.17 12.83 -15.87
CA SER A 427 -24.01 11.39 -15.69
C SER A 427 -22.78 11.02 -14.82
N GLY A 428 -22.14 12.00 -14.20
CA GLY A 428 -20.98 11.81 -13.31
C GLY A 428 -19.81 12.71 -13.73
N PHE A 429 -19.70 13.88 -13.11
CA PHE A 429 -18.65 14.84 -13.45
C PHE A 429 -17.29 14.46 -12.85
N VAL A 430 -16.32 14.16 -13.71
CA VAL A 430 -14.93 13.85 -13.33
C VAL A 430 -14.07 15.09 -13.51
N LYS A 431 -13.52 15.62 -12.40
CA LYS A 431 -12.65 16.81 -12.43
C LYS A 431 -11.30 16.49 -13.07
N ARG A 432 -10.68 15.38 -12.66
CA ARG A 432 -9.39 14.90 -13.19
C ARG A 432 -9.57 14.18 -14.54
N SER A 433 -10.07 14.89 -15.54
CA SER A 433 -10.29 14.37 -16.89
C SER A 433 -9.59 15.24 -17.93
N SER A 434 -9.43 14.73 -19.15
CA SER A 434 -8.81 15.47 -20.26
C SER A 434 -9.44 16.85 -20.47
N ARG A 435 -10.77 16.96 -20.36
CA ARG A 435 -11.52 18.20 -20.59
C ARG A 435 -11.53 19.18 -19.43
N TYR A 436 -11.37 18.73 -18.18
CA TYR A 436 -11.69 19.54 -17.01
C TYR A 436 -10.56 19.69 -15.98
N ASP A 437 -9.46 18.95 -16.13
CA ASP A 437 -8.31 19.14 -15.25
C ASP A 437 -7.59 20.45 -15.56
N GLU A 438 -7.37 21.29 -14.55
CA GLU A 438 -6.73 22.60 -14.72
C GLU A 438 -5.29 22.50 -15.20
N ARG A 439 -4.59 21.38 -14.90
CA ARG A 439 -3.21 21.13 -15.36
C ARG A 439 -3.14 20.98 -16.87
N ASN A 440 -4.24 20.60 -17.52
CA ASN A 440 -4.32 20.43 -18.97
C ASN A 440 -4.38 21.76 -19.74
N ARG A 441 -4.56 22.90 -19.06
CA ARG A 441 -4.64 24.22 -19.72
C ARG A 441 -3.34 24.64 -20.40
N ASN A 442 -2.21 24.32 -19.78
CA ASN A 442 -0.89 24.73 -20.26
C ASN A 442 -0.20 23.63 -21.06
N ARG A 443 -0.53 22.37 -20.78
CA ARG A 443 0.02 21.19 -21.46
C ARG A 443 -1.11 20.19 -21.65
N THR A 444 -1.54 20.00 -22.90
CA THR A 444 -2.62 19.08 -23.24
C THR A 444 -2.32 17.67 -22.73
N LEU A 445 -3.30 17.07 -22.03
CA LEU A 445 -3.18 15.74 -21.41
C LEU A 445 -2.00 15.62 -20.41
N ALA A 446 -1.61 16.70 -19.73
CA ALA A 446 -0.66 16.64 -18.63
C ALA A 446 -1.16 15.83 -17.44
N TYR A 447 -2.47 15.81 -17.22
CA TYR A 447 -3.10 14.95 -16.24
C TYR A 447 -4.46 14.46 -16.72
N THR A 448 -4.58 13.15 -16.87
CA THR A 448 -5.85 12.48 -17.20
C THR A 448 -6.14 11.36 -16.20
N SER A 449 -7.30 10.73 -16.36
CA SER A 449 -7.66 9.49 -15.69
C SER A 449 -8.10 8.46 -16.73
N LEU A 450 -7.95 7.18 -16.38
CA LEU A 450 -8.71 6.11 -16.99
C LEU A 450 -10.15 6.22 -16.48
N ILE A 451 -11.08 6.54 -17.37
CA ILE A 451 -12.50 6.74 -17.05
C ILE A 451 -13.33 5.66 -17.72
N VAL A 452 -14.13 4.96 -16.91
CA VAL A 452 -15.02 3.88 -17.36
C VAL A 452 -16.40 4.01 -16.71
N ASP A 453 -17.44 3.71 -17.48
CA ASP A 453 -18.78 3.46 -16.95
C ASP A 453 -19.02 1.95 -16.91
N ALA A 454 -19.27 1.42 -15.71
CA ALA A 454 -19.66 0.03 -15.52
C ALA A 454 -21.18 -0.03 -15.29
N VAL A 455 -21.91 -0.48 -16.30
CA VAL A 455 -23.37 -0.47 -16.39
C VAL A 455 -23.96 -1.77 -15.87
N LYS A 456 -24.97 -1.68 -15.00
CA LYS A 456 -25.74 -2.83 -14.53
C LYS A 456 -26.73 -3.26 -15.63
N PRO A 457 -26.65 -4.51 -16.13
CA PRO A 457 -27.53 -5.00 -17.20
C PRO A 457 -29.00 -5.13 -16.80
#